data_AF-A0A3L7P2C4-F1
#
_entry.id   AF-A0A3L7P2C4-F1
#
_cell.length_a   1.000
_cell.length_b   1.000
_cell.length_c   1.000
_cell.angle_alpha   90.00
_cell.angle_beta   90.00
_cell.angle_gamma   90.00
#
_symmetry.space_group_name_H-M   'P 1'
#
loop_
_entity.id
_entity.type
_entity.pdbx_description
1 polymer ?
#
loop_
_entity_poly.entity_id
_entity_poly.type
_entity_poly.pdbx_seq_one_letter_code
_entity_poly.pdbx_strand_id
1 'polypeptide(L)'
;MGTGAGIARDGGTFAIPELVKKTWSRFMRLFAWLMAANFLMTGSLAHAEVFFLQFGKVEGDKRIVEVIADPASASTDPTRLADIGKLQAWSRTDAKKNSSPLQLRFKSNHIVGEVPLSFEGPNQPVAVGVVHQHRDGDGRAHNLFVKSVKGDPDALNQFPPFPEMALEIMPRFEEDGSISLQVLHHGTPVPGIEVTIRDPDSKNQGTQPEITLKTDSEGKTSWTNPHDGTFQAFARIEADGSEEAILTLIYPLEDSGTAVLLHKVAVAAKQNLMGPLVLFFFLGMISKLIKSDIKFPAEGYQLIVVYLLLAIGYEGGHDLRGEANLMHCLLPFATGFIANTLVAILAVIVLLKVLRLDTPNSCALGALYGSDSAGLFAVSMALVNSFQLPKDGFMAAMLAVMEIPGILVGILMFQILSRKSEKKPASAQLQMERAPNSETVPQPAVSIIRRGLSSMPRTIHSSSFDKVSGTSEHSIFSILLHELKSPGIYLLLGGILMGYLTVSSEYERTRPFFDMPFRGVMCIFLFENGMKAGEQLTSLGKGVWKLVLFGTLFPLAMGVLAIPLAKLIGMEAGSAILFAALVAAPSNIAAPAAMRMAIPQANPSIYFTTGLGISFPFLVVLGVPIFYLASQWVY
;
A
#
# COMPACT_ATOMS: atom_id res chain seq x y z
N MET A 1 65.50 -20.11 62.99
CA MET A 1 66.51 -20.27 61.92
C MET A 1 65.73 -20.62 60.67
N GLY A 2 65.42 -19.67 59.76
CA GLY A 2 66.26 -19.31 58.60
C GLY A 2 66.36 -20.53 57.67
N THR A 3 65.88 -20.55 56.42
CA THR A 3 65.97 -19.57 55.32
C THR A 3 65.05 -20.03 54.17
N GLY A 4 64.51 -19.10 53.37
CA GLY A 4 63.65 -19.40 52.22
C GLY A 4 64.38 -19.77 50.93
N ALA A 5 63.62 -20.26 49.93
CA ALA A 5 63.92 -20.11 48.50
C ALA A 5 62.73 -20.60 47.64
N GLY A 6 62.40 -19.81 46.61
CA GLY A 6 62.24 -20.35 45.24
C GLY A 6 60.86 -20.80 44.77
N ILE A 7 60.35 -20.06 43.78
CA ILE A 7 59.09 -20.23 43.03
C ILE A 7 59.25 -21.29 41.91
N ALA A 8 58.20 -22.08 41.62
CA ALA A 8 57.91 -22.54 40.24
C ALA A 8 56.40 -22.81 40.06
N ARG A 9 55.82 -22.17 39.04
CA ARG A 9 54.45 -22.35 38.54
C ARG A 9 54.36 -23.67 37.77
N ASP A 10 53.28 -24.41 37.93
CA ASP A 10 52.75 -25.24 36.84
C ASP A 10 51.22 -25.31 36.88
N GLY A 11 50.62 -25.06 35.71
CA GLY A 11 49.19 -24.86 35.51
C GLY A 11 48.40 -26.16 35.59
N GLY A 12 47.39 -26.18 36.46
CA GLY A 12 46.38 -27.23 36.50
C GLY A 12 45.52 -27.20 35.22
N THR A 13 45.74 -28.18 34.35
CA THR A 13 44.81 -28.50 33.27
C THR A 13 43.64 -29.28 33.85
N PHE A 14 42.43 -28.74 33.71
CA PHE A 14 41.18 -29.40 34.08
C PHE A 14 41.01 -30.67 33.24
N ALA A 15 41.16 -31.84 33.87
CA ALA A 15 40.91 -33.13 33.25
C ALA A 15 39.39 -33.34 33.08
N ILE A 16 38.91 -33.27 31.83
CA ILE A 16 37.52 -33.61 31.49
C ILE A 16 37.34 -35.12 31.73
N PRO A 17 36.31 -35.55 32.50
CA PRO A 17 36.06 -36.95 32.80
C PRO A 17 35.97 -37.81 31.54
N GLU A 18 36.59 -38.99 31.57
CA GLU A 18 36.70 -39.93 30.44
C GLU A 18 35.32 -40.30 29.84
N LEU A 19 34.27 -40.22 30.66
CA LEU A 19 32.88 -40.43 30.26
C LEU A 19 32.45 -39.41 29.19
N VAL A 20 32.78 -38.12 29.34
CA VAL A 20 32.42 -37.04 28.40
C VAL A 20 33.15 -37.21 27.07
N LYS A 21 34.43 -37.62 27.09
CA LYS A 21 35.16 -37.96 25.86
C LYS A 21 34.51 -39.14 25.12
N LYS A 22 34.00 -40.13 25.85
CA LYS A 22 33.36 -41.31 25.26
C LYS A 22 32.01 -40.96 24.63
N THR A 23 31.18 -40.15 25.29
CA THR A 23 29.91 -39.65 24.75
C THR A 23 30.13 -38.70 23.57
N TRP A 24 31.13 -37.81 23.64
CA TRP A 24 31.48 -36.90 22.56
C TRP A 24 32.00 -37.64 21.33
N SER A 25 32.80 -38.70 21.49
CA SER A 25 33.27 -39.52 20.36
C SER A 25 32.16 -40.36 19.72
N ARG A 26 31.12 -40.73 20.50
CA ARG A 26 29.92 -41.41 19.98
C ARG A 26 29.02 -40.43 19.25
N PHE A 27 28.85 -39.22 19.78
CA PHE A 27 28.10 -38.15 19.13
C PHE A 27 28.78 -37.70 17.83
N MET A 28 30.10 -37.49 17.82
CA MET A 28 30.88 -37.19 16.62
C MET A 28 30.85 -38.32 15.59
N ARG A 29 30.83 -39.59 16.01
CA ARG A 29 30.69 -40.73 15.08
C ARG A 29 29.27 -40.86 14.53
N LEU A 30 28.25 -40.59 15.33
CA LEU A 30 26.86 -40.54 14.88
C LEU A 30 26.63 -39.35 13.94
N PHE A 31 27.22 -38.20 14.24
CA PHE A 31 27.21 -37.00 13.41
C PHE A 31 28.00 -37.21 12.11
N ALA A 32 29.16 -37.86 12.16
CA ALA A 32 29.91 -38.25 10.97
C ALA A 32 29.18 -39.31 10.13
N TRP A 33 28.45 -40.24 10.76
CA TRP A 33 27.58 -41.18 10.05
C TRP A 33 26.35 -40.50 9.45
N LEU A 34 25.76 -39.52 10.12
CA LEU A 34 24.66 -38.72 9.59
C LEU A 34 25.13 -37.80 8.45
N MET A 35 26.33 -37.23 8.54
CA MET A 35 26.97 -36.44 7.48
C MET A 35 27.41 -37.33 6.31
N ALA A 36 27.94 -38.53 6.57
CA ALA A 36 28.27 -39.50 5.53
C ALA A 36 27.00 -40.09 4.90
N ALA A 37 25.91 -40.26 5.65
CA ALA A 37 24.60 -40.62 5.11
C ALA A 37 24.04 -39.47 4.26
N ASN A 38 24.21 -38.21 4.66
CA ASN A 38 23.85 -37.06 3.82
C ASN A 38 24.72 -36.97 2.55
N PHE A 39 26.02 -37.31 2.65
CA PHE A 39 26.95 -37.29 1.54
C PHE A 39 26.82 -38.51 0.59
N LEU A 40 26.27 -39.63 1.10
CA LEU A 40 25.93 -40.83 0.31
C LEU A 40 24.48 -40.82 -0.20
N MET A 41 23.60 -39.99 0.37
CA MET A 41 22.27 -39.71 -0.17
C MET A 41 22.27 -38.60 -1.23
N THR A 42 23.37 -37.89 -1.43
CA THR A 42 23.64 -37.17 -2.69
C THR A 42 24.20 -38.14 -3.73
N GLY A 43 23.46 -39.22 -3.98
CA GLY A 43 23.52 -39.86 -5.29
C GLY A 43 23.07 -38.81 -6.29
N SER A 44 24.01 -38.37 -7.12
CA SER A 44 23.72 -37.58 -8.33
C SER A 44 22.74 -38.37 -9.19
N LEU A 45 21.44 -38.20 -8.95
CA LEU A 45 20.45 -38.35 -10.01
C LEU A 45 20.85 -37.32 -11.06
N ALA A 46 21.22 -37.78 -12.25
CA ALA A 46 21.47 -36.94 -13.40
C ALA A 46 20.34 -35.90 -13.48
N HIS A 47 20.65 -34.65 -13.18
CA HIS A 47 19.68 -33.57 -13.28
C HIS A 47 19.34 -33.45 -14.76
N ALA A 48 18.10 -33.77 -15.14
CA ALA A 48 17.61 -33.35 -16.44
C ALA A 48 17.61 -31.82 -16.43
N GLU A 49 18.58 -31.22 -17.13
CA GLU A 49 18.70 -29.77 -17.21
C GLU A 49 17.54 -29.21 -18.04
N VAL A 50 16.79 -28.28 -17.45
CA VAL A 50 15.49 -27.80 -17.95
C VAL A 50 15.69 -26.68 -18.98
N PHE A 51 15.05 -26.80 -20.15
CA PHE A 51 14.91 -25.71 -21.12
C PHE A 51 13.64 -24.89 -20.84
N PHE A 52 13.63 -23.62 -21.27
CA PHE A 52 12.55 -22.67 -21.05
C PHE A 52 12.08 -22.03 -22.35
N LEU A 53 10.77 -21.77 -22.45
CA LEU A 53 10.14 -21.03 -23.55
C LEU A 53 9.87 -19.58 -23.14
N GLN A 54 10.36 -18.64 -23.94
CA GLN A 54 10.11 -17.21 -23.78
C GLN A 54 9.48 -16.62 -25.04
N PHE A 55 8.42 -15.82 -24.87
CA PHE A 55 7.88 -15.01 -25.97
C PHE A 55 8.77 -13.77 -26.16
N GLY A 56 9.31 -13.61 -27.36
CA GLY A 56 10.09 -12.46 -27.79
C GLY A 56 9.24 -11.35 -28.43
N LYS A 57 9.89 -10.45 -29.17
CA LYS A 57 9.23 -9.30 -29.82
C LYS A 57 8.28 -9.75 -30.94
N VAL A 58 7.27 -8.92 -31.18
CA VAL A 58 6.44 -9.02 -32.39
C VAL A 58 7.13 -8.26 -33.52
N GLU A 59 7.39 -8.94 -34.62
CA GLU A 59 8.03 -8.40 -35.82
C GLU A 59 7.06 -8.53 -37.00
N GLY A 60 6.36 -7.44 -37.33
CA GLY A 60 5.35 -7.44 -38.39
C GLY A 60 4.15 -8.34 -38.06
N ASP A 61 3.93 -9.37 -38.88
CA ASP A 61 2.87 -10.38 -38.75
C ASP A 61 3.33 -11.64 -38.02
N LYS A 62 4.43 -11.57 -37.26
CA LYS A 62 5.02 -12.73 -36.58
C LYS A 62 5.38 -12.42 -35.15
N ARG A 63 5.22 -13.42 -34.29
CA ARG A 63 5.76 -13.42 -32.93
C ARG A 63 6.97 -14.32 -32.87
N ILE A 64 8.07 -13.77 -32.36
CA ILE A 64 9.30 -14.52 -32.11
C ILE A 64 9.13 -15.30 -30.80
N VAL A 65 9.49 -16.57 -30.81
CA VAL A 65 9.49 -17.45 -29.63
C VAL A 65 10.89 -18.02 -29.49
N GLU A 66 11.47 -17.91 -28.31
CA GLU A 66 12.84 -18.32 -28.04
C GLU A 66 12.83 -19.48 -27.04
N VAL A 67 13.65 -20.49 -27.31
CA VAL A 67 13.96 -21.56 -26.35
C VAL A 67 15.33 -21.25 -25.75
N ILE A 68 15.38 -21.04 -24.44
CA ILE A 68 16.59 -20.69 -23.68
C ILE A 68 16.83 -21.72 -22.56
N ALA A 69 18.09 -21.92 -22.16
CA ALA A 69 18.45 -22.92 -21.15
C ALA A 69 18.34 -22.39 -19.70
N ASP A 70 18.56 -21.09 -19.47
CA ASP A 70 18.45 -20.47 -18.14
C ASP A 70 17.91 -19.03 -18.26
N PRO A 71 16.74 -18.71 -17.67
CA PRO A 71 16.16 -17.37 -17.70
C PRO A 71 16.95 -16.35 -16.87
N ALA A 72 17.63 -16.78 -15.80
CA ALA A 72 18.27 -15.89 -14.84
C ALA A 72 19.66 -15.42 -15.29
N SER A 73 20.38 -16.24 -16.06
CA SER A 73 21.71 -15.90 -16.58
C SER A 73 21.71 -15.49 -18.05
N ALA A 74 20.59 -15.69 -18.77
CA ALA A 74 20.54 -15.69 -20.23
C ALA A 74 21.68 -16.53 -20.86
N SER A 75 22.25 -17.47 -20.09
CA SER A 75 23.40 -18.26 -20.48
C SER A 75 22.93 -19.37 -21.39
N THR A 76 23.44 -19.31 -22.61
CA THR A 76 23.15 -20.25 -23.68
C THR A 76 24.47 -20.89 -24.08
N ASP A 77 24.96 -21.77 -23.21
CA ASP A 77 26.22 -22.47 -23.41
C ASP A 77 26.16 -23.29 -24.71
N PRO A 78 27.02 -23.00 -25.71
CA PRO A 78 26.96 -23.64 -27.03
C PRO A 78 27.31 -25.13 -27.01
N THR A 79 27.95 -25.64 -25.94
CA THR A 79 28.17 -27.09 -25.77
C THR A 79 26.90 -27.86 -25.42
N ARG A 80 25.81 -27.15 -25.05
CA ARG A 80 24.51 -27.71 -24.65
C ARG A 80 23.46 -27.73 -25.78
N LEU A 81 23.72 -27.03 -26.89
CA LEU A 81 22.82 -26.97 -28.05
C LEU A 81 22.76 -28.29 -28.85
N ALA A 82 23.71 -29.20 -28.65
CA ALA A 82 23.75 -30.50 -29.34
C ALA A 82 22.69 -31.48 -28.82
N ASP A 83 22.30 -31.38 -27.55
CA ASP A 83 21.34 -32.30 -26.91
C ASP A 83 19.89 -32.03 -27.32
N ILE A 84 19.58 -30.79 -27.74
CA ILE A 84 18.24 -30.36 -28.18
C ILE A 84 17.94 -30.59 -29.66
N GLY A 85 18.80 -31.31 -30.39
CA GLY A 85 18.61 -31.59 -31.83
C GLY A 85 17.34 -32.39 -32.18
N LYS A 86 16.67 -32.99 -31.19
CA LYS A 86 15.40 -33.75 -31.36
C LYS A 86 14.15 -32.99 -30.90
N LEU A 87 14.29 -31.71 -30.59
CA LEU A 87 13.21 -30.90 -30.05
C LEU A 87 12.13 -30.67 -31.12
N GLN A 88 10.90 -31.00 -30.77
CA GLN A 88 9.72 -30.79 -31.61
C GLN A 88 8.86 -29.70 -30.99
N ALA A 89 8.26 -28.85 -31.82
CA ALA A 89 7.47 -27.73 -31.36
C ALA A 89 6.16 -27.60 -32.13
N TRP A 90 5.14 -27.11 -31.44
CA TRP A 90 3.82 -26.83 -31.98
C TRP A 90 3.35 -25.47 -31.48
N SER A 91 2.63 -24.76 -32.33
CA SER A 91 1.95 -23.53 -31.95
C SER A 91 0.46 -23.62 -32.24
N ARG A 92 -0.32 -22.88 -31.46
CA ARG A 92 -1.74 -22.68 -31.69
C ARG A 92 -2.06 -21.21 -31.44
N THR A 93 -2.71 -20.59 -32.41
CA THR A 93 -3.10 -19.17 -32.37
C THR A 93 -4.62 -18.97 -32.43
N ASP A 94 -5.37 -20.07 -32.55
CA ASP A 94 -6.83 -20.11 -32.59
C ASP A 94 -7.27 -21.40 -31.88
N ALA A 95 -8.06 -21.27 -30.81
CA ALA A 95 -8.55 -22.37 -30.01
C ALA A 95 -9.37 -23.40 -30.80
N LYS A 96 -9.98 -22.99 -31.92
CA LYS A 96 -10.82 -23.85 -32.77
C LYS A 96 -10.02 -24.63 -33.81
N LYS A 97 -8.73 -24.33 -33.98
CA LYS A 97 -7.86 -24.97 -34.97
C LYS A 97 -6.93 -25.97 -34.29
N ASN A 98 -6.55 -27.00 -35.03
CA ASN A 98 -5.52 -27.94 -34.59
C ASN A 98 -4.17 -27.23 -34.43
N SER A 99 -3.33 -27.77 -33.54
CA SER A 99 -1.92 -27.38 -33.40
C SER A 99 -1.21 -27.50 -34.75
N SER A 100 -0.34 -26.54 -35.05
CA SER A 100 0.50 -26.55 -36.25
C SER A 100 1.96 -26.77 -35.84
N PRO A 101 2.74 -27.62 -36.53
CA PRO A 101 4.16 -27.76 -36.28
C PRO A 101 4.87 -26.41 -36.41
N LEU A 102 5.62 -26.02 -35.39
CA LEU A 102 6.40 -24.79 -35.35
C LEU A 102 7.84 -25.11 -35.78
N GLN A 103 8.29 -24.52 -36.89
CA GLN A 103 9.67 -24.68 -37.31
C GLN A 103 10.61 -23.89 -36.41
N LEU A 104 11.61 -24.57 -35.88
CA LEU A 104 12.63 -24.00 -35.04
C LEU A 104 13.94 -23.83 -35.83
N ARG A 105 14.57 -22.67 -35.67
CA ARG A 105 15.83 -22.31 -36.32
C ARG A 105 16.90 -22.08 -35.28
N PHE A 106 18.06 -22.68 -35.52
CA PHE A 106 19.24 -22.43 -34.71
C PHE A 106 19.85 -21.06 -35.06
N LYS A 107 20.00 -20.19 -34.07
CA LYS A 107 20.88 -19.03 -34.12
C LYS A 107 22.11 -19.31 -33.25
N SER A 108 23.14 -18.46 -33.39
CA SER A 108 24.47 -18.65 -32.78
C SER A 108 24.48 -18.95 -31.28
N ASN A 109 23.41 -18.57 -30.57
CA ASN A 109 23.29 -18.70 -29.12
C ASN A 109 21.84 -19.00 -28.64
N HIS A 110 20.87 -19.38 -29.47
CA HIS A 110 19.51 -19.78 -29.00
C HIS A 110 18.72 -20.43 -30.15
N ILE A 111 17.61 -21.10 -29.82
CA ILE A 111 16.66 -21.62 -30.82
C ILE A 111 15.46 -20.68 -30.92
N VAL A 112 15.10 -20.33 -32.16
CA VAL A 112 13.99 -19.42 -32.46
C VAL A 112 12.89 -20.13 -33.26
N GLY A 113 11.64 -19.98 -32.83
CA GLY A 113 10.45 -20.25 -33.62
C GLY A 113 9.73 -18.97 -34.03
N GLU A 114 9.13 -18.96 -35.22
CA GLU A 114 8.29 -17.85 -35.70
C GLU A 114 6.82 -18.30 -35.69
N VAL A 115 6.01 -17.71 -34.83
CA VAL A 115 4.55 -17.96 -34.81
C VAL A 115 3.86 -16.91 -35.67
N PRO A 116 3.19 -17.29 -36.77
CA PRO A 116 2.46 -16.33 -37.59
C PRO A 116 1.26 -15.78 -36.82
N LEU A 117 1.18 -14.46 -36.74
CA LEU A 117 0.04 -13.72 -36.21
C LEU A 117 -0.86 -13.29 -37.38
N SER A 118 -2.16 -13.27 -37.12
CA SER A 118 -3.17 -12.75 -38.05
C SER A 118 -3.28 -11.22 -37.95
N PHE A 119 -4.15 -10.62 -38.76
CA PHE A 119 -4.42 -9.17 -38.75
C PHE A 119 -4.93 -8.61 -37.40
N GLU A 120 -5.25 -9.46 -36.43
CA GLU A 120 -5.65 -9.09 -35.07
C GLU A 120 -4.50 -8.53 -34.21
N GLY A 121 -3.28 -8.50 -34.75
CA GLY A 121 -2.16 -7.76 -34.17
C GLY A 121 -1.43 -8.53 -33.05
N PRO A 122 -0.58 -7.84 -32.26
CA PRO A 122 0.27 -8.45 -31.26
C PRO A 122 -0.50 -9.09 -30.09
N ASN A 123 -1.83 -9.00 -30.01
CA ASN A 123 -2.62 -9.42 -28.84
C ASN A 123 -3.36 -10.74 -29.05
N GLN A 124 -3.16 -11.37 -30.21
CA GLN A 124 -3.74 -12.67 -30.51
C GLN A 124 -3.30 -13.71 -29.45
N PRO A 125 -4.21 -14.55 -28.94
CA PRO A 125 -3.85 -15.61 -28.01
C PRO A 125 -2.93 -16.61 -28.69
N VAL A 126 -1.79 -16.87 -28.07
CA VAL A 126 -0.79 -17.82 -28.55
C VAL A 126 -0.45 -18.80 -27.44
N ALA A 127 -0.56 -20.09 -27.76
CA ALA A 127 0.00 -21.17 -26.97
C ALA A 127 1.10 -21.85 -27.77
N VAL A 128 2.28 -22.02 -27.18
CA VAL A 128 3.39 -22.76 -27.77
C VAL A 128 3.76 -23.91 -26.86
N GLY A 129 3.91 -25.06 -27.48
CA GLY A 129 4.28 -26.31 -26.87
C GLY A 129 5.56 -26.86 -27.45
N VAL A 130 6.45 -27.36 -26.60
CA VAL A 130 7.70 -28.01 -26.99
C VAL A 130 7.82 -29.34 -26.29
N VAL A 131 8.27 -30.34 -27.05
CA VAL A 131 8.61 -31.68 -26.55
C VAL A 131 10.09 -31.93 -26.79
N HIS A 132 10.77 -32.36 -25.75
CA HIS A 132 12.13 -32.87 -25.82
C HIS A 132 12.20 -34.27 -25.22
N GLN A 133 12.80 -35.20 -25.97
CA GLN A 133 12.98 -36.59 -25.55
C GLN A 133 14.46 -36.93 -25.52
N HIS A 134 14.94 -37.37 -24.36
CA HIS A 134 16.29 -37.89 -24.22
C HIS A 134 16.31 -39.16 -23.36
N ARG A 135 17.48 -39.82 -23.35
CA ARG A 135 17.74 -40.92 -22.41
C ARG A 135 18.70 -40.43 -21.35
N ASP A 136 18.38 -40.68 -20.09
CA ASP A 136 19.27 -40.36 -18.97
C ASP A 136 20.51 -41.27 -18.95
N GLY A 137 21.43 -41.01 -18.02
CA GLY A 137 22.65 -41.81 -17.84
C GLY A 137 22.39 -43.30 -17.52
N ASP A 138 21.19 -43.64 -17.06
CA ASP A 138 20.75 -44.99 -16.74
C ASP A 138 19.93 -45.64 -17.88
N GLY A 139 19.82 -44.95 -19.02
CA GLY A 139 19.15 -45.42 -20.23
C GLY A 139 17.62 -45.34 -20.20
N ARG A 140 17.01 -44.76 -19.16
CA ARG A 140 15.57 -44.52 -19.06
C ARG A 140 15.17 -43.38 -19.99
N ALA A 141 13.94 -43.43 -20.52
CA ALA A 141 13.41 -42.34 -21.31
C ALA A 141 12.94 -41.21 -20.38
N HIS A 142 13.38 -39.99 -20.67
CA HIS A 142 12.91 -38.76 -20.04
C HIS A 142 12.21 -37.89 -21.07
N ASN A 143 10.94 -37.59 -20.81
CA ASN A 143 10.11 -36.74 -21.65
C ASN A 143 9.90 -35.40 -20.94
N LEU A 144 10.39 -34.32 -21.54
CA LEU A 144 10.21 -32.95 -21.07
C LEU A 144 9.20 -32.21 -21.96
N PHE A 145 8.11 -31.76 -21.34
CA PHE A 145 7.04 -30.98 -21.97
C PHE A 145 7.10 -29.55 -21.44
N VAL A 146 7.33 -28.58 -22.33
CA VAL A 146 7.37 -27.16 -21.98
C VAL A 146 6.26 -26.44 -22.71
N LYS A 147 5.43 -25.70 -21.97
CA LYS A 147 4.34 -24.90 -22.50
C LYS A 147 4.48 -23.45 -22.08
N SER A 148 4.23 -22.54 -23.00
CA SER A 148 4.13 -21.11 -22.73
C SER A 148 2.87 -20.56 -23.37
N VAL A 149 2.12 -19.75 -22.63
CA VAL A 149 0.88 -19.13 -23.10
C VAL A 149 0.94 -17.61 -22.93
N LYS A 150 0.45 -16.88 -23.92
CA LYS A 150 0.37 -15.41 -23.88
C LYS A 150 -0.84 -14.91 -24.67
N GLY A 151 -1.62 -14.00 -24.09
CA GLY A 151 -2.78 -13.36 -24.71
C GLY A 151 -3.94 -13.20 -23.73
N ASP A 152 -5.10 -12.79 -24.23
CA ASP A 152 -6.29 -12.51 -23.41
C ASP A 152 -6.77 -13.73 -22.58
N PRO A 153 -6.99 -13.60 -21.26
CA PRO A 153 -7.42 -14.70 -20.40
C PRO A 153 -8.71 -15.42 -20.84
N ASP A 154 -9.72 -14.68 -21.28
CA ASP A 154 -11.01 -15.26 -21.70
C ASP A 154 -10.87 -16.08 -22.99
N ALA A 155 -10.01 -15.62 -23.90
CA ALA A 155 -9.65 -16.36 -25.10
C ALA A 155 -8.78 -17.60 -24.76
N LEU A 156 -7.85 -17.47 -23.81
CA LEU A 156 -6.99 -18.58 -23.36
C LEU A 156 -7.78 -19.68 -22.66
N ASN A 157 -8.87 -19.35 -21.96
CA ASN A 157 -9.78 -20.33 -21.34
C ASN A 157 -10.38 -21.32 -22.33
N GLN A 158 -10.38 -21.00 -23.63
CA GLN A 158 -10.96 -21.83 -24.68
C GLN A 158 -9.95 -22.79 -25.33
N PHE A 159 -8.64 -22.67 -25.01
CA PHE A 159 -7.62 -23.50 -25.63
C PHE A 159 -7.69 -24.94 -25.09
N PRO A 160 -7.90 -25.95 -25.95
CA PRO A 160 -7.80 -27.34 -25.51
C PRO A 160 -6.34 -27.75 -25.28
N PRO A 161 -6.10 -28.84 -24.53
CA PRO A 161 -4.76 -29.40 -24.33
C PRO A 161 -4.06 -29.72 -25.66
N PHE A 162 -2.73 -29.80 -25.64
CA PHE A 162 -1.96 -30.27 -26.79
C PHE A 162 -1.97 -31.80 -26.81
N PRO A 163 -2.58 -32.45 -27.82
CA PRO A 163 -2.61 -33.91 -27.89
C PRO A 163 -1.21 -34.52 -28.05
N GLU A 164 -0.22 -33.74 -28.50
CA GLU A 164 1.17 -34.15 -28.66
C GLU A 164 1.96 -34.17 -27.34
N MET A 165 1.43 -33.58 -26.25
CA MET A 165 2.03 -33.61 -24.92
C MET A 165 1.44 -34.75 -24.09
N ALA A 166 2.29 -35.62 -23.55
CA ALA A 166 1.84 -36.68 -22.66
C ALA A 166 1.46 -36.12 -21.30
N LEU A 167 2.36 -35.38 -20.63
CA LEU A 167 2.06 -34.64 -19.40
C LEU A 167 1.93 -33.14 -19.71
N GLU A 168 0.85 -32.50 -19.25
CA GLU A 168 0.59 -31.08 -19.48
C GLU A 168 -0.01 -30.41 -18.24
N ILE A 169 0.41 -29.16 -17.99
CA ILE A 169 -0.24 -28.27 -17.03
C ILE A 169 -1.07 -27.26 -17.82
N MET A 170 -2.39 -27.27 -17.61
CA MET A 170 -3.32 -26.33 -18.23
C MET A 170 -3.74 -25.24 -17.24
N PRO A 171 -3.44 -23.97 -17.52
CA PRO A 171 -4.01 -22.87 -16.75
C PRO A 171 -5.46 -22.60 -17.21
N ARG A 172 -6.36 -22.41 -16.25
CA ARG A 172 -7.65 -21.74 -16.43
C ARG A 172 -7.69 -20.50 -15.58
N PHE A 173 -8.10 -19.39 -16.17
CA PHE A 173 -8.15 -18.09 -15.52
C PHE A 173 -9.58 -17.86 -15.02
N GLU A 174 -9.71 -17.64 -13.71
CA GLU A 174 -11.00 -17.50 -13.04
C GLU A 174 -11.40 -16.02 -12.89
N GLU A 175 -12.70 -15.75 -12.77
CA GLU A 175 -13.22 -14.37 -12.64
C GLU A 175 -12.76 -13.65 -11.35
N ASP A 176 -12.32 -14.40 -10.35
CA ASP A 176 -11.80 -13.86 -9.09
C ASP A 176 -10.32 -13.49 -9.14
N GLY A 177 -9.67 -13.70 -10.30
CA GLY A 177 -8.25 -13.45 -10.52
C GLY A 177 -7.34 -14.62 -10.11
N SER A 178 -7.88 -15.74 -9.64
CA SER A 178 -7.12 -16.96 -9.41
C SER A 178 -6.89 -17.75 -10.70
N ILE A 179 -5.91 -18.63 -10.67
CA ILE A 179 -5.50 -19.48 -11.78
C ILE A 179 -5.65 -20.93 -11.31
N SER A 180 -6.60 -21.64 -11.91
CA SER A 180 -6.71 -23.08 -11.73
C SER A 180 -5.72 -23.78 -12.64
N LEU A 181 -4.74 -24.45 -12.06
CA LEU A 181 -3.77 -25.30 -12.74
C LEU A 181 -4.31 -26.73 -12.76
N GLN A 182 -4.69 -27.21 -13.93
CA GLN A 182 -5.12 -28.59 -14.14
C GLN A 182 -3.99 -29.43 -14.73
N VAL A 183 -3.59 -30.49 -14.05
CA VAL A 183 -2.58 -31.44 -14.53
C VAL A 183 -3.26 -32.56 -15.29
N LEU A 184 -2.85 -32.75 -16.54
CA LEU A 184 -3.40 -33.75 -17.45
C LEU A 184 -2.30 -34.70 -17.91
N HIS A 185 -2.60 -35.99 -17.94
CA HIS A 185 -1.78 -37.01 -18.60
C HIS A 185 -2.59 -37.65 -19.73
N HIS A 186 -2.12 -37.51 -20.96
CA HIS A 186 -2.84 -37.84 -22.20
C HIS A 186 -4.26 -37.25 -22.24
N GLY A 187 -4.40 -35.99 -21.83
CA GLY A 187 -5.68 -35.28 -21.76
C GLY A 187 -6.62 -35.73 -20.63
N THR A 188 -6.20 -36.68 -19.79
CA THR A 188 -6.97 -37.16 -18.64
C THR A 188 -6.46 -36.51 -17.35
N PRO A 189 -7.32 -35.99 -16.46
CA PRO A 189 -6.86 -35.38 -15.22
C PRO A 189 -6.17 -36.36 -14.28
N VAL A 190 -5.11 -35.90 -13.61
CA VAL A 190 -4.34 -36.74 -12.68
C VAL A 190 -4.37 -36.17 -11.26
N PRO A 191 -4.99 -36.89 -10.30
CA PRO A 191 -5.09 -36.43 -8.92
C PRO A 191 -3.84 -36.70 -8.10
N GLY A 192 -3.62 -35.92 -7.04
CA GLY A 192 -2.57 -36.14 -6.05
C GLY A 192 -1.14 -35.81 -6.48
N ILE A 193 -0.95 -35.26 -7.68
CA ILE A 193 0.35 -34.75 -8.16
C ILE A 193 0.69 -33.44 -7.45
N GLU A 194 1.97 -33.30 -7.09
CA GLU A 194 2.56 -32.05 -6.60
C GLU A 194 2.87 -31.12 -7.78
N VAL A 195 2.33 -29.90 -7.70
CA VAL A 195 2.60 -28.79 -8.62
C VAL A 195 3.38 -27.74 -7.84
N THR A 196 4.62 -27.50 -8.24
CA THR A 196 5.48 -26.47 -7.65
C THR A 196 5.48 -25.24 -8.55
N ILE A 197 5.15 -24.09 -7.98
CA ILE A 197 5.11 -22.81 -8.66
C ILE A 197 6.32 -22.01 -8.18
N ARG A 198 7.16 -21.59 -9.11
CA ARG A 198 8.37 -20.82 -8.86
C ARG A 198 8.21 -19.40 -9.36
N ASP A 199 8.65 -18.46 -8.54
CA ASP A 199 8.72 -17.04 -8.81
C ASP A 199 10.20 -16.62 -8.90
N PRO A 200 10.75 -16.39 -10.11
CA PRO A 200 12.11 -15.93 -10.32
C PRO A 200 12.38 -14.54 -9.74
N ASP A 201 11.35 -13.69 -9.64
CA ASP A 201 11.46 -12.29 -9.21
C ASP A 201 11.19 -12.11 -7.70
N SER A 202 11.03 -13.22 -6.97
CA SER A 202 10.49 -13.19 -5.61
C SER A 202 11.30 -12.35 -4.63
N LYS A 203 12.62 -12.28 -4.82
CA LYS A 203 13.52 -11.46 -3.99
C LYS A 203 13.31 -9.97 -4.17
N ASN A 204 12.98 -9.53 -5.39
CA ASN A 204 12.72 -8.13 -5.70
C ASN A 204 11.30 -7.73 -5.28
N GLN A 205 10.37 -8.70 -5.25
CA GLN A 205 8.95 -8.49 -4.97
C GLN A 205 8.55 -8.82 -3.52
N GLY A 206 9.47 -9.34 -2.70
CA GLY A 206 9.20 -9.71 -1.30
C GLY A 206 8.28 -10.92 -1.12
N THR A 207 8.17 -11.78 -2.14
CA THR A 207 7.29 -12.97 -2.17
C THR A 207 8.03 -14.27 -1.88
N GLN A 208 7.27 -15.35 -1.65
CA GLN A 208 7.86 -16.69 -1.50
C GLN A 208 8.45 -17.15 -2.84
N PRO A 209 9.69 -17.67 -2.88
CA PRO A 209 10.33 -18.08 -4.13
C PRO A 209 9.65 -19.29 -4.77
N GLU A 210 9.06 -20.16 -3.96
CA GLU A 210 8.42 -21.40 -4.40
C GLU A 210 7.20 -21.73 -3.55
N ILE A 211 6.14 -22.22 -4.21
CA ILE A 211 4.89 -22.67 -3.58
C ILE A 211 4.55 -24.05 -4.15
N THR A 212 4.44 -25.06 -3.30
CA THR A 212 4.02 -26.41 -3.72
C THR A 212 2.58 -26.68 -3.32
N LEU A 213 1.77 -27.10 -4.28
CA LEU A 213 0.36 -27.43 -4.13
C LEU A 213 0.10 -28.87 -4.58
N LYS A 214 -0.96 -29.50 -4.07
CA LYS A 214 -1.38 -30.84 -4.52
C LYS A 214 -2.68 -30.74 -5.30
N THR A 215 -2.76 -31.49 -6.39
CA THR A 215 -3.99 -31.59 -7.19
C THR A 215 -5.09 -32.37 -6.46
N ASP A 216 -6.32 -31.90 -6.62
CA ASP A 216 -7.54 -32.51 -6.10
C ASP A 216 -7.97 -33.75 -6.91
N SER A 217 -9.16 -34.29 -6.63
CA SER A 217 -9.73 -35.44 -7.35
C SER A 217 -10.00 -35.20 -8.84
N GLU A 218 -10.08 -33.94 -9.27
CA GLU A 218 -10.23 -33.53 -10.67
C GLU A 218 -8.90 -33.15 -11.32
N GLY A 219 -7.77 -33.41 -10.64
CA GLY A 219 -6.44 -33.06 -11.13
C GLY A 219 -6.15 -31.56 -11.11
N LYS A 220 -6.88 -30.77 -10.31
CA LYS A 220 -6.77 -29.31 -10.26
C LYS A 220 -6.14 -28.82 -8.96
N THR A 221 -5.44 -27.70 -9.06
CA THR A 221 -5.04 -26.89 -7.91
C THR A 221 -5.26 -25.41 -8.24
N SER A 222 -5.58 -24.58 -7.25
CA SER A 222 -5.77 -23.14 -7.47
C SER A 222 -4.61 -22.35 -6.88
N TRP A 223 -4.16 -21.35 -7.61
CA TRP A 223 -3.10 -20.44 -7.21
C TRP A 223 -3.45 -19.02 -7.66
N THR A 224 -3.25 -18.04 -6.78
CA THR A 224 -3.39 -16.62 -7.11
C THR A 224 -2.00 -16.02 -7.24
N ASN A 225 -1.72 -15.38 -8.37
CA ASN A 225 -0.43 -14.74 -8.58
C ASN A 225 -0.28 -13.51 -7.66
N PRO A 226 0.87 -13.35 -6.98
CA PRO A 226 1.06 -12.27 -6.03
C PRO A 226 1.41 -10.92 -6.69
N HIS A 227 1.99 -10.94 -7.90
CA HIS A 227 2.35 -9.74 -8.68
C HIS A 227 2.37 -10.04 -10.18
N ASP A 228 2.68 -9.00 -10.96
CA ASP A 228 3.03 -9.11 -12.37
C ASP A 228 4.48 -9.61 -12.51
N GLY A 229 4.74 -10.55 -13.42
CA GLY A 229 6.04 -11.19 -13.56
C GLY A 229 5.98 -12.53 -14.29
N THR A 230 7.12 -13.22 -14.38
CA THR A 230 7.15 -14.57 -14.97
C THR A 230 6.99 -15.60 -13.85
N PHE A 231 6.04 -16.52 -13.98
CA PHE A 231 5.87 -17.63 -13.04
C PHE A 231 6.00 -18.95 -13.77
N GLN A 232 6.54 -19.95 -13.07
CA GLN A 232 6.79 -21.27 -13.65
C GLN A 232 6.14 -22.34 -12.80
N ALA A 233 5.17 -23.07 -13.36
CA ALA A 233 4.57 -24.22 -12.71
C ALA A 233 5.23 -25.51 -13.21
N PHE A 234 5.60 -26.38 -12.28
CA PHE A 234 6.30 -27.64 -12.51
C PHE A 234 5.48 -28.80 -11.98
N ALA A 235 5.34 -29.86 -12.76
CA ALA A 235 4.72 -31.11 -12.36
C ALA A 235 5.53 -32.29 -12.91
N ARG A 236 5.62 -33.37 -12.12
CA ARG A 236 6.37 -34.58 -12.48
C ARG A 236 5.56 -35.83 -12.19
N ILE A 237 5.63 -36.81 -13.09
CA ILE A 237 5.15 -38.18 -12.88
C ILE A 237 6.32 -39.14 -13.05
N GLU A 238 6.49 -40.04 -12.07
CA GLU A 238 7.45 -41.14 -12.12
C GLU A 238 6.68 -42.45 -12.26
N ALA A 239 6.69 -43.03 -13.47
CA ALA A 239 6.06 -44.32 -13.78
C ALA A 239 7.13 -45.31 -14.29
N ASP A 240 7.05 -45.75 -15.56
CA ASP A 240 8.07 -46.59 -16.23
C ASP A 240 9.24 -45.76 -16.81
N GLY A 241 9.08 -44.44 -16.83
CA GLY A 241 10.06 -43.40 -17.13
C GLY A 241 9.70 -42.14 -16.34
N SER A 242 10.48 -41.07 -16.51
CA SER A 242 10.19 -39.77 -15.89
C SER A 242 9.57 -38.83 -16.92
N GLU A 243 8.38 -38.31 -16.61
CA GLU A 243 7.71 -37.28 -17.42
C GLU A 243 7.60 -35.99 -16.60
N GLU A 244 7.96 -34.88 -17.23
CA GLU A 244 7.96 -33.56 -16.62
C GLU A 244 7.20 -32.57 -17.49
N ALA A 245 6.33 -31.80 -16.85
CA ALA A 245 5.61 -30.69 -17.48
C ALA A 245 5.98 -29.37 -16.81
N ILE A 246 6.27 -28.39 -17.64
CA ILE A 246 6.62 -27.03 -17.23
C ILE A 246 5.71 -26.06 -17.96
N LEU A 247 5.02 -25.22 -17.22
CA LEU A 247 4.21 -24.13 -17.73
C LEU A 247 4.83 -22.80 -17.34
N THR A 248 5.25 -22.02 -18.33
CA THR A 248 5.65 -20.63 -18.14
C THR A 248 4.46 -19.71 -18.35
N LEU A 249 4.12 -18.94 -17.32
CA LEU A 249 3.12 -17.88 -17.34
C LEU A 249 3.84 -16.53 -17.31
N ILE A 250 3.53 -15.65 -18.25
CA ILE A 250 4.10 -14.29 -18.28
C ILE A 250 2.97 -13.31 -17.97
N TYR A 251 3.06 -12.65 -16.81
CA TYR A 251 2.11 -11.67 -16.30
C TYR A 251 2.64 -10.23 -16.38
N PRO A 252 1.79 -9.22 -16.65
CA PRO A 252 0.44 -9.43 -17.18
C PRO A 252 0.54 -10.11 -18.55
N LEU A 253 -0.46 -10.90 -18.90
CA LEU A 253 -0.63 -11.38 -20.26
C LEU A 253 -0.92 -10.16 -21.13
N GLU A 254 0.11 -9.44 -21.61
CA GLU A 254 -0.01 -8.22 -22.42
C GLU A 254 -0.96 -8.49 -23.60
N ASP A 255 -1.92 -7.64 -23.98
CA ASP A 255 -2.03 -6.19 -23.87
C ASP A 255 -3.51 -5.85 -23.71
N SER A 256 -3.77 -5.03 -22.71
CA SER A 256 -5.08 -4.86 -22.14
C SER A 256 -5.32 -3.37 -22.13
N GLY A 257 -5.80 -2.84 -23.25
CA GLY A 257 -6.14 -1.43 -23.40
C GLY A 257 -7.11 -0.94 -22.32
N THR A 258 -7.67 0.26 -22.51
CA THR A 258 -8.51 0.94 -21.51
C THR A 258 -9.62 0.07 -20.90
N ALA A 259 -10.12 -0.95 -21.62
CA ALA A 259 -11.14 -1.88 -21.18
C ALA A 259 -10.72 -2.83 -20.03
N VAL A 260 -9.53 -3.42 -20.07
CA VAL A 260 -9.09 -4.34 -19.00
C VAL A 260 -8.59 -3.57 -17.79
N LEU A 261 -8.03 -2.38 -18.00
CA LEU A 261 -7.78 -1.46 -16.90
C LEU A 261 -9.10 -1.05 -16.20
N LEU A 262 -10.16 -0.75 -16.97
CA LEU A 262 -11.49 -0.50 -16.41
C LEU A 262 -12.03 -1.74 -15.69
N HIS A 263 -11.78 -2.95 -16.20
CA HIS A 263 -12.13 -4.19 -15.52
C HIS A 263 -11.36 -4.37 -14.20
N LYS A 264 -10.03 -4.20 -14.20
CA LYS A 264 -9.17 -4.22 -13.00
C LYS A 264 -9.63 -3.20 -11.97
N VAL A 265 -10.02 -2.00 -12.40
CA VAL A 265 -10.62 -0.99 -11.51
C VAL A 265 -11.98 -1.42 -11.00
N ALA A 266 -12.84 -1.97 -11.84
CA ALA A 266 -14.16 -2.44 -11.41
C ALA A 266 -14.01 -3.55 -10.37
N VAL A 267 -13.07 -4.48 -10.56
CA VAL A 267 -12.75 -5.55 -9.60
C VAL A 267 -12.16 -4.97 -8.32
N ALA A 268 -11.14 -4.11 -8.39
CA ALA A 268 -10.52 -3.49 -7.21
C ALA A 268 -11.50 -2.60 -6.44
N ALA A 269 -12.33 -1.83 -7.14
CA ALA A 269 -13.39 -1.02 -6.54
C ALA A 269 -14.45 -1.90 -5.88
N LYS A 270 -14.87 -3.00 -6.53
CA LYS A 270 -15.81 -3.97 -5.96
C LYS A 270 -15.23 -4.64 -4.71
N GLN A 271 -13.99 -5.11 -4.75
CA GLN A 271 -13.31 -5.72 -3.61
C GLN A 271 -13.16 -4.74 -2.45
N ASN A 272 -12.77 -3.49 -2.73
CA ASN A 272 -12.67 -2.44 -1.71
C ASN A 272 -14.04 -2.09 -1.12
N LEU A 273 -15.08 -1.93 -1.95
CA LEU A 273 -16.46 -1.66 -1.52
C LEU A 273 -17.07 -2.79 -0.69
N MET A 274 -16.75 -4.05 -1.02
CA MET A 274 -17.18 -5.23 -0.28
C MET A 274 -16.26 -5.53 0.91
N GLY A 275 -15.18 -4.76 1.08
CA GLY A 275 -14.27 -4.87 2.20
C GLY A 275 -14.93 -4.45 3.52
N PRO A 276 -14.64 -5.13 4.64
CA PRO A 276 -15.31 -4.86 5.91
C PRO A 276 -15.12 -3.41 6.36
N LEU A 277 -13.95 -2.82 6.15
CA LEU A 277 -13.66 -1.42 6.50
C LEU A 277 -14.68 -0.44 5.90
N VAL A 278 -14.95 -0.57 4.60
CA VAL A 278 -15.88 0.29 3.86
C VAL A 278 -17.33 -0.01 4.24
N LEU A 279 -17.67 -1.28 4.42
CA LEU A 279 -19.01 -1.70 4.85
C LEU A 279 -19.35 -1.18 6.25
N PHE A 280 -18.42 -1.26 7.21
CA PHE A 280 -18.63 -0.72 8.55
C PHE A 280 -18.77 0.80 8.54
N PHE A 281 -18.00 1.50 7.71
CA PHE A 281 -18.17 2.94 7.49
C PHE A 281 -19.59 3.28 7.00
N PHE A 282 -20.06 2.61 5.94
CA PHE A 282 -21.41 2.86 5.43
C PHE A 282 -22.51 2.41 6.38
N LEU A 283 -22.32 1.33 7.14
CA LEU A 283 -23.23 0.92 8.19
C LEU A 283 -23.40 2.03 9.23
N GLY A 284 -22.30 2.65 9.65
CA GLY A 284 -22.31 3.82 10.54
C GLY A 284 -23.06 5.00 9.94
N MET A 285 -22.78 5.33 8.68
CA MET A 285 -23.45 6.43 7.97
C MET A 285 -24.96 6.20 7.86
N ILE A 286 -25.36 5.02 7.37
CA ILE A 286 -26.76 4.64 7.19
C ILE A 286 -27.48 4.68 8.54
N SER A 287 -26.84 4.25 9.63
CA SER A 287 -27.45 4.27 10.97
C SER A 287 -27.92 5.67 11.38
N LYS A 288 -27.18 6.73 11.03
CA LYS A 288 -27.60 8.12 11.29
C LYS A 288 -28.62 8.64 10.29
N LEU A 289 -28.52 8.26 9.02
CA LEU A 289 -29.49 8.64 7.99
C LEU A 289 -30.89 8.06 8.26
N ILE A 290 -30.98 6.84 8.79
CA ILE A 290 -32.25 6.23 9.22
C ILE A 290 -32.68 6.68 10.63
N LYS A 291 -31.96 7.63 11.25
CA LYS A 291 -32.21 8.17 12.59
C LYS A 291 -32.21 7.10 13.69
N SER A 292 -31.31 6.13 13.61
CA SER A 292 -31.11 5.14 14.68
C SER A 292 -30.55 5.80 15.94
N ASP A 293 -31.01 5.36 17.11
CA ASP A 293 -30.57 5.86 18.42
C ASP A 293 -29.19 5.32 18.86
N ILE A 294 -28.41 4.75 17.94
CA ILE A 294 -27.07 4.23 18.25
C ILE A 294 -26.18 5.40 18.64
N LYS A 295 -25.57 5.29 19.82
CA LYS A 295 -24.60 6.25 20.36
C LYS A 295 -23.31 5.49 20.66
N PHE A 296 -22.21 6.00 20.13
CA PHE A 296 -20.89 5.45 20.42
C PHE A 296 -20.30 6.15 21.66
N PRO A 297 -19.79 5.41 22.66
CA PRO A 297 -19.18 6.03 23.84
C PRO A 297 -17.94 6.85 23.47
N ALA A 298 -17.84 8.09 23.96
CA ALA A 298 -16.74 8.99 23.63
C ALA A 298 -15.39 8.44 24.12
N GLU A 299 -15.37 7.83 25.30
CA GLU A 299 -14.20 7.21 25.91
C GLU A 299 -13.73 6.01 25.08
N GLY A 300 -14.67 5.22 24.56
CA GLY A 300 -14.37 4.11 23.66
C GLY A 300 -13.71 4.58 22.36
N TYR A 301 -14.21 5.68 21.79
CA TYR A 301 -13.62 6.26 20.57
C TYR A 301 -12.20 6.76 20.82
N GLN A 302 -11.96 7.44 21.96
CA GLN A 302 -10.63 7.91 22.33
C GLN A 302 -9.64 6.76 22.49
N LEU A 303 -10.03 5.67 23.16
CA LEU A 303 -9.19 4.47 23.31
C LEU A 303 -8.84 3.86 21.95
N ILE A 304 -9.81 3.77 21.04
CA ILE A 304 -9.62 3.28 19.67
C ILE A 304 -8.60 4.15 18.94
N VAL A 305 -8.75 5.48 18.95
CA VAL A 305 -7.80 6.40 18.29
C VAL A 305 -6.38 6.24 18.87
N VAL A 306 -6.26 6.16 20.20
CA VAL A 306 -4.98 5.96 20.88
C VAL A 306 -4.32 4.66 20.43
N TYR A 307 -5.08 3.55 20.43
CA TYR A 307 -4.59 2.25 19.99
C TYR A 307 -4.12 2.30 18.53
N LEU A 308 -4.90 2.89 17.63
CA LEU A 308 -4.61 2.90 16.19
C LEU A 308 -3.37 3.72 15.86
N LEU A 309 -3.24 4.92 16.45
CA LEU A 309 -2.06 5.75 16.25
C LEU A 309 -0.81 5.10 16.81
N LEU A 310 -0.92 4.45 17.98
CA LEU A 310 0.18 3.69 18.56
C LEU A 310 0.54 2.47 17.71
N ALA A 311 -0.44 1.71 17.23
CA ALA A 311 -0.24 0.51 16.41
C ALA A 311 0.40 0.84 15.05
N ILE A 312 -0.14 1.84 14.34
CA ILE A 312 0.44 2.34 13.08
C ILE A 312 1.87 2.82 13.30
N GLY A 313 2.10 3.56 14.40
CA GLY A 313 3.43 4.02 14.73
C GLY A 313 4.37 2.84 15.02
N TYR A 314 3.96 1.90 15.85
CA TYR A 314 4.77 0.75 16.26
C TYR A 314 5.15 -0.16 15.09
N GLU A 315 4.20 -0.49 14.23
CA GLU A 315 4.44 -1.23 12.98
C GLU A 315 5.34 -0.42 12.04
N GLY A 316 5.05 0.86 11.85
CA GLY A 316 5.86 1.75 11.02
C GLY A 316 7.31 1.92 11.47
N GLY A 317 7.53 1.96 12.78
CA GLY A 317 8.87 1.99 13.36
C GLY A 317 9.64 0.71 13.11
N HIS A 318 8.95 -0.43 13.21
CA HIS A 318 9.54 -1.73 12.93
C HIS A 318 9.91 -1.86 11.44
N ASP A 319 9.02 -1.47 10.54
CA ASP A 319 9.27 -1.45 9.09
C ASP A 319 10.45 -0.52 8.75
N LEU A 320 10.52 0.67 9.36
CA LEU A 320 11.62 1.62 9.18
C LEU A 320 12.97 1.07 9.65
N ARG A 321 13.00 0.15 10.62
CA ARG A 321 14.22 -0.53 11.07
C ARG A 321 14.76 -1.50 10.01
N GLY A 322 13.89 -2.06 9.18
CA GLY A 322 14.25 -2.94 8.08
C GLY A 322 14.95 -2.22 6.92
N GLU A 323 14.83 -0.88 6.87
CA GLU A 323 15.42 -0.07 5.82
C GLU A 323 16.96 -0.05 5.91
N ALA A 324 17.64 -0.36 4.80
CA ALA A 324 19.10 -0.49 4.80
C ALA A 324 19.82 0.83 5.15
N ASN A 325 19.21 1.99 4.84
CA ASN A 325 19.77 3.30 5.15
C ASN A 325 18.67 4.38 5.26
N LEU A 326 18.52 4.95 6.47
CA LEU A 326 17.55 6.01 6.76
C LEU A 326 17.74 7.28 5.91
N MET A 327 18.93 7.49 5.31
CA MET A 327 19.14 8.64 4.42
C MET A 327 18.25 8.58 3.18
N HIS A 328 17.80 7.38 2.76
CA HIS A 328 16.83 7.24 1.66
C HIS A 328 15.45 7.78 2.01
N CYS A 329 15.10 7.89 3.30
CA CYS A 329 13.81 8.42 3.74
C CYS A 329 13.75 9.95 3.73
N LEU A 330 14.90 10.65 3.74
CA LEU A 330 14.95 12.13 3.82
C LEU A 330 14.25 12.80 2.63
N LEU A 331 14.52 12.33 1.42
CA LEU A 331 13.94 12.91 0.21
C LEU A 331 12.42 12.66 0.13
N PRO A 332 11.90 11.44 0.35
CA PRO A 332 10.47 11.21 0.50
C PRO A 332 9.82 12.07 1.58
N PHE A 333 10.38 12.13 2.80
CA PHE A 333 9.81 12.94 3.88
C PHE A 333 9.78 14.43 3.54
N ALA A 334 10.84 14.98 2.96
CA ALA A 334 10.87 16.36 2.49
C ALA A 334 9.82 16.59 1.40
N THR A 335 9.69 15.66 0.46
CA THR A 335 8.71 15.72 -0.63
C THR A 335 7.30 15.71 -0.09
N GLY A 336 6.97 14.83 0.86
CA GLY A 336 5.66 14.78 1.49
C GLY A 336 5.33 16.05 2.26
N PHE A 337 6.27 16.56 3.06
CA PHE A 337 6.10 17.82 3.77
C PHE A 337 5.80 18.98 2.81
N ILE A 338 6.56 19.08 1.71
CA ILE A 338 6.38 20.11 0.68
C ILE A 338 5.04 19.91 -0.05
N ALA A 339 4.69 18.68 -0.43
CA ALA A 339 3.44 18.36 -1.10
C ALA A 339 2.25 18.82 -0.28
N ASN A 340 2.17 18.46 1.01
CA ASN A 340 1.09 18.87 1.90
C ASN A 340 1.07 20.38 2.17
N THR A 341 2.23 21.02 2.25
CA THR A 341 2.33 22.49 2.30
C THR A 341 1.68 23.12 1.06
N LEU A 342 2.02 22.62 -0.14
CA LEU A 342 1.49 23.12 -1.40
C LEU A 342 0.00 22.84 -1.55
N VAL A 343 -0.47 21.66 -1.15
CA VAL A 343 -1.90 21.31 -1.14
C VAL A 343 -2.67 22.25 -0.22
N ALA A 344 -2.19 22.51 1.00
CA ALA A 344 -2.85 23.47 1.89
C ALA A 344 -2.94 24.86 1.25
N ILE A 345 -1.83 25.38 0.72
CA ILE A 345 -1.81 26.70 0.07
C ILE A 345 -2.80 26.74 -1.11
N LEU A 346 -2.77 25.72 -1.97
CA LEU A 346 -3.63 25.64 -3.13
C LEU A 346 -5.10 25.51 -2.74
N ALA A 347 -5.41 24.70 -1.73
CA ALA A 347 -6.74 24.58 -1.16
C ALA A 347 -7.26 25.94 -0.70
N VAL A 348 -6.49 26.67 0.12
CA VAL A 348 -6.87 28.03 0.57
C VAL A 348 -7.11 28.96 -0.62
N ILE A 349 -6.25 28.95 -1.63
CA ILE A 349 -6.39 29.79 -2.83
C ILE A 349 -7.67 29.43 -3.61
N VAL A 350 -7.93 28.15 -3.84
CA VAL A 350 -9.13 27.68 -4.56
C VAL A 350 -10.39 28.05 -3.79
N LEU A 351 -10.41 27.85 -2.48
CA LEU A 351 -11.53 28.18 -1.61
C LEU A 351 -11.83 29.68 -1.60
N LEU A 352 -10.81 30.53 -1.49
CA LEU A 352 -10.95 31.98 -1.47
C LEU A 352 -11.31 32.55 -2.85
N LYS A 353 -10.59 32.16 -3.91
CA LYS A 353 -10.71 32.81 -5.23
C LYS A 353 -11.78 32.19 -6.11
N VAL A 354 -11.92 30.86 -6.09
CA VAL A 354 -12.86 30.15 -6.97
C VAL A 354 -14.20 29.98 -6.27
N LEU A 355 -14.21 29.40 -5.05
CA LEU A 355 -15.46 29.15 -4.33
C LEU A 355 -16.03 30.40 -3.65
N ARG A 356 -15.16 31.40 -3.38
CA ARG A 356 -15.47 32.66 -2.69
C ARG A 356 -15.97 32.44 -1.25
N LEU A 357 -15.36 31.49 -0.55
CA LEU A 357 -15.53 31.33 0.89
C LEU A 357 -14.84 32.46 1.66
N ASP A 358 -15.28 32.71 2.88
CA ASP A 358 -14.64 33.65 3.79
C ASP A 358 -13.27 33.14 4.27
N THR A 359 -12.45 34.08 4.74
CA THR A 359 -11.08 33.82 5.17
C THR A 359 -10.96 32.79 6.29
N PRO A 360 -11.73 32.88 7.41
CA PRO A 360 -11.68 31.86 8.46
C PRO A 360 -11.96 30.45 7.92
N ASN A 361 -13.05 30.27 7.17
CA ASN A 361 -13.43 28.95 6.65
C ASN A 361 -12.46 28.42 5.61
N SER A 362 -11.94 29.27 4.73
CA SER A 362 -10.98 28.85 3.71
C SER A 362 -9.65 28.40 4.32
N CYS A 363 -9.13 29.12 5.32
CA CYS A 363 -7.89 28.78 6.00
C CYS A 363 -8.04 27.51 6.84
N ALA A 364 -9.15 27.37 7.58
CA ALA A 364 -9.41 26.16 8.36
C ALA A 364 -9.55 24.93 7.47
N LEU A 365 -10.33 25.04 6.39
CA LEU A 365 -10.50 23.93 5.45
C LEU A 365 -9.20 23.60 4.72
N GLY A 366 -8.43 24.61 4.29
CA GLY A 366 -7.10 24.40 3.69
C GLY A 366 -6.12 23.70 4.64
N ALA A 367 -6.16 23.99 5.95
CA ALA A 367 -5.37 23.25 6.93
C ALA A 367 -5.74 21.77 7.00
N LEU A 368 -7.03 21.45 6.93
CA LEU A 368 -7.48 20.06 6.93
C LEU A 368 -6.98 19.32 5.69
N TYR A 369 -7.06 19.92 4.49
CA TYR A 369 -6.65 19.24 3.24
C TYR A 369 -5.14 19.12 3.02
N GLY A 370 -4.31 19.96 3.64
CA GLY A 370 -2.86 19.76 3.62
C GLY A 370 -2.32 19.09 4.89
N SER A 371 -3.18 18.40 5.62
CA SER A 371 -2.86 17.50 6.73
C SER A 371 -3.46 16.14 6.38
N ASP A 372 -3.06 15.06 7.05
CA ASP A 372 -3.36 13.71 6.57
C ASP A 372 -4.55 13.04 7.25
N SER A 373 -5.03 11.98 6.60
CA SER A 373 -6.05 11.11 7.16
C SER A 373 -5.49 9.71 7.43
N ALA A 374 -5.21 9.41 8.71
CA ALA A 374 -4.87 8.05 9.16
C ALA A 374 -5.94 7.02 8.73
N GLY A 375 -7.21 7.43 8.65
CA GLY A 375 -8.30 6.57 8.19
C GLY A 375 -8.19 6.20 6.72
N LEU A 376 -7.90 7.16 5.83
CA LEU A 376 -7.74 6.85 4.40
C LEU A 376 -6.44 6.08 4.16
N PHE A 377 -5.36 6.43 4.87
CA PHE A 377 -4.10 5.69 4.83
C PHE A 377 -4.31 4.21 5.17
N ALA A 378 -5.08 3.89 6.21
CA ALA A 378 -5.37 2.51 6.58
C ALA A 378 -6.21 1.76 5.53
N VAL A 379 -7.20 2.42 4.90
CA VAL A 379 -7.97 1.82 3.80
C VAL A 379 -7.06 1.54 2.60
N SER A 380 -6.22 2.49 2.22
CA SER A 380 -5.24 2.32 1.14
C SER A 380 -4.20 1.24 1.46
N MET A 381 -3.72 1.15 2.70
CA MET A 381 -2.81 0.10 3.18
C MET A 381 -3.46 -1.27 3.10
N ALA A 382 -4.73 -1.40 3.48
CA ALA A 382 -5.46 -2.66 3.34
C ALA A 382 -5.55 -3.09 1.86
N LEU A 383 -5.79 -2.14 0.95
CA LEU A 383 -5.80 -2.41 -0.49
C LEU A 383 -4.41 -2.81 -1.01
N VAL A 384 -3.37 -2.03 -0.69
CA VAL A 384 -1.97 -2.31 -1.05
C VAL A 384 -1.55 -3.70 -0.58
N ASN A 385 -1.86 -4.05 0.67
CA ASN A 385 -1.57 -5.37 1.22
C ASN A 385 -2.41 -6.48 0.56
N SER A 386 -3.67 -6.21 0.21
CA SER A 386 -4.55 -7.18 -0.46
C SER A 386 -4.04 -7.55 -1.86
N PHE A 387 -3.53 -6.56 -2.58
CA PHE A 387 -2.90 -6.75 -3.90
C PHE A 387 -1.40 -7.05 -3.82
N GLN A 388 -0.85 -7.21 -2.61
CA GLN A 388 0.56 -7.48 -2.35
C GLN A 388 1.50 -6.52 -3.09
N LEU A 389 1.11 -5.25 -3.22
CA LEU A 389 1.90 -4.26 -3.93
C LEU A 389 3.14 -3.90 -3.11
N PRO A 390 4.32 -3.75 -3.74
CA PRO A 390 5.54 -3.37 -3.05
C PRO A 390 5.36 -2.00 -2.38
N LYS A 391 5.72 -1.92 -1.09
CA LYS A 391 5.69 -0.69 -0.30
C LYS A 391 6.98 -0.52 0.49
N ASP A 392 7.44 0.73 0.53
CA ASP A 392 8.57 1.19 1.31
C ASP A 392 8.23 1.16 2.82
N GLY A 393 9.21 0.78 3.64
CA GLY A 393 9.03 0.65 5.10
C GLY A 393 8.79 1.97 5.84
N PHE A 394 9.03 3.12 5.19
CA PHE A 394 8.90 4.43 5.81
C PHE A 394 7.49 5.04 5.73
N MET A 395 6.51 4.39 5.07
CA MET A 395 5.22 5.03 4.78
C MET A 395 4.38 5.39 6.02
N ALA A 396 4.46 4.61 7.10
CA ALA A 396 3.80 4.97 8.35
C ALA A 396 4.50 6.14 9.08
N ALA A 397 5.82 6.30 8.90
CA ALA A 397 6.53 7.48 9.37
C ALA A 397 6.21 8.72 8.52
N MET A 398 5.99 8.54 7.22
CA MET A 398 5.56 9.61 6.31
C MET A 398 4.25 10.25 6.79
N LEU A 399 3.26 9.45 7.22
CA LEU A 399 2.00 9.94 7.82
C LEU A 399 2.26 10.93 8.97
N ALA A 400 3.24 10.65 9.84
CA ALA A 400 3.56 11.54 10.95
C ALA A 400 4.15 12.88 10.49
N VAL A 401 5.02 12.83 9.46
CA VAL A 401 5.68 14.01 8.90
C VAL A 401 4.69 14.92 8.18
N MET A 402 3.76 14.33 7.46
CA MET A 402 2.82 15.01 6.58
C MET A 402 1.60 15.62 7.32
N GLU A 403 1.38 15.28 8.61
CA GLU A 403 0.28 15.82 9.41
C GLU A 403 0.47 17.32 9.76
N ILE A 404 1.72 17.75 10.00
CA ILE A 404 2.09 19.09 10.51
C ILE A 404 1.90 20.24 9.49
N PRO A 405 2.35 20.11 8.22
CA PRO A 405 2.29 21.18 7.22
C PRO A 405 0.97 21.95 7.12
N GLY A 406 -0.15 21.24 7.01
CA GLY A 406 -1.46 21.85 6.77
C GLY A 406 -1.89 22.77 7.90
N ILE A 407 -1.76 22.30 9.14
CA ILE A 407 -2.08 23.08 10.34
C ILE A 407 -1.29 24.38 10.35
N LEU A 408 0.03 24.30 10.08
CA LEU A 408 0.90 25.48 10.04
C LEU A 408 0.47 26.47 8.94
N VAL A 409 0.22 25.96 7.73
CA VAL A 409 -0.19 26.80 6.59
C VAL A 409 -1.50 27.50 6.88
N GLY A 410 -2.53 26.82 7.39
CA GLY A 410 -3.83 27.43 7.65
C GLY A 410 -3.76 28.54 8.69
N ILE A 411 -3.02 28.34 9.78
CA ILE A 411 -2.82 29.37 10.81
C ILE A 411 -2.06 30.56 10.24
N LEU A 412 -0.94 30.33 9.53
CA LEU A 412 -0.12 31.39 8.97
C LEU A 412 -0.90 32.21 7.92
N MET A 413 -1.60 31.54 7.02
CA MET A 413 -2.45 32.16 6.01
C MET A 413 -3.56 33.01 6.65
N PHE A 414 -4.21 32.49 7.70
CA PHE A 414 -5.22 33.24 8.42
C PHE A 414 -4.64 34.51 9.04
N GLN A 415 -3.49 34.44 9.71
CA GLN A 415 -2.83 35.60 10.29
C GLN A 415 -2.45 36.65 9.24
N ILE A 416 -1.88 36.22 8.11
CA ILE A 416 -1.47 37.12 7.02
C ILE A 416 -2.69 37.83 6.40
N LEU A 417 -3.75 37.07 6.10
CA LEU A 417 -4.94 37.60 5.43
C LEU A 417 -5.77 38.50 6.36
N SER A 418 -5.87 38.19 7.64
CA SER A 418 -6.58 39.01 8.63
C SER A 418 -5.89 40.35 8.87
N ARG A 419 -4.54 40.38 8.96
CA ARG A 419 -3.76 41.64 9.06
C ARG A 419 -3.96 42.56 7.85
N LYS A 420 -4.18 42.00 6.67
CA LYS A 420 -4.44 42.78 5.44
C LYS A 420 -5.83 43.41 5.44
N SER A 421 -6.81 42.78 6.11
CA SER A 421 -8.16 43.33 6.29
C SER A 421 -8.17 44.51 7.28
N GLU A 422 -7.38 44.44 8.35
CA GLU A 422 -7.26 45.53 9.35
C GLU A 422 -6.53 46.78 8.81
N LYS A 423 -5.66 46.63 7.80
CA LYS A 423 -4.92 47.75 7.18
C LYS A 423 -5.71 48.55 6.14
N LYS A 424 -6.99 48.25 5.88
CA LYS A 424 -7.83 49.08 5.01
C LYS A 424 -8.30 50.31 5.83
N PRO A 425 -7.92 51.54 5.46
CA PRO A 425 -7.84 52.62 6.43
C PRO A 425 -9.21 53.13 6.89
N ALA A 426 -9.22 53.55 8.16
CA ALA A 426 -10.25 54.26 8.90
C ALA A 426 -10.61 55.65 8.32
N SER A 427 -10.66 55.80 6.99
CA SER A 427 -11.11 57.02 6.31
C SER A 427 -12.61 57.02 6.01
N ALA A 428 -13.30 55.88 6.14
CA ALA A 428 -14.76 55.78 5.93
C ALA A 428 -15.59 56.08 7.19
N GLN A 429 -15.02 55.95 8.40
CA GLN A 429 -15.73 56.23 9.66
C GLN A 429 -15.59 57.69 10.13
N LEU A 430 -14.55 58.41 9.68
CA LEU A 430 -14.37 59.84 9.99
C LEU A 430 -15.18 60.79 9.10
N GLN A 431 -15.84 60.30 8.04
CA GLN A 431 -16.64 61.13 7.13
C GLN A 431 -18.14 61.16 7.48
N MET A 432 -18.61 60.37 8.45
CA MET A 432 -20.02 60.38 8.88
C MET A 432 -20.28 61.31 10.08
N GLU A 433 -19.23 61.80 10.75
CA GLU A 433 -19.34 62.65 11.95
C GLU A 433 -19.11 64.15 11.67
N ARG A 434 -19.13 64.57 10.40
CA ARG A 434 -18.89 65.96 10.02
C ARG A 434 -19.91 66.47 8.99
N ALA A 435 -21.14 66.66 9.44
CA ALA A 435 -22.09 67.56 8.80
C ALA A 435 -22.50 68.66 9.80
N PRO A 436 -22.38 69.95 9.48
CA PRO A 436 -22.86 71.01 10.33
C PRO A 436 -24.33 71.31 10.01
N ASN A 437 -25.16 71.53 11.03
CA ASN A 437 -26.13 72.62 11.00
C ASN A 437 -26.64 72.96 12.40
N SER A 438 -26.59 74.26 12.66
CA SER A 438 -27.14 75.01 13.77
C SER A 438 -28.67 74.95 13.82
N GLU A 439 -29.26 74.88 15.01
CA GLU A 439 -30.42 75.68 15.43
C GLU A 439 -30.65 75.55 16.96
N THR A 440 -31.44 76.46 17.49
CA THR A 440 -31.37 77.12 18.81
C THR A 440 -32.29 76.57 19.92
N VAL A 441 -31.81 76.59 21.20
CA VAL A 441 -32.50 76.95 22.49
C VAL A 441 -33.49 75.93 23.14
N PRO A 442 -33.72 75.86 24.49
CA PRO A 442 -32.87 75.98 25.70
C PRO A 442 -32.98 74.76 26.68
N GLN A 443 -32.14 74.72 27.72
CA GLN A 443 -32.24 73.79 28.88
C GLN A 443 -33.50 74.01 29.74
N PRO A 444 -33.88 73.01 30.57
CA PRO A 444 -34.11 73.35 31.98
C PRO A 444 -33.53 72.38 33.03
N ALA A 445 -33.47 72.98 34.22
CA ALA A 445 -32.96 72.59 35.53
C ALA A 445 -33.44 71.26 36.17
N VAL A 446 -32.50 70.64 36.89
CA VAL A 446 -32.52 70.05 38.25
C VAL A 446 -33.87 69.89 39.00
N SER A 447 -34.12 68.67 39.50
CA SER A 447 -34.74 68.38 40.83
C SER A 447 -34.46 66.92 41.24
N ILE A 448 -33.53 66.62 42.16
CA ILE A 448 -33.71 66.44 43.63
C ILE A 448 -34.97 65.64 44.01
N ILE A 449 -34.81 64.35 44.36
CA ILE A 449 -35.29 63.76 45.63
C ILE A 449 -34.24 62.74 46.13
N ARG A 450 -33.94 62.85 47.43
CA ARG A 450 -32.91 62.15 48.21
C ARG A 450 -33.58 61.27 49.28
N ARG A 451 -32.86 60.21 49.70
CA ARG A 451 -32.98 59.39 50.93
C ARG A 451 -33.79 58.09 50.79
N GLY A 452 -33.28 56.93 51.19
CA GLY A 452 -31.99 56.62 51.81
C GLY A 452 -31.89 55.16 52.21
N LEU A 453 -30.65 54.65 52.28
CA LEU A 453 -30.10 53.97 53.45
C LEU A 453 -28.61 53.74 53.20
N SER A 454 -27.78 54.31 54.06
CA SER A 454 -26.33 54.14 54.07
C SER A 454 -25.93 53.32 55.30
N SER A 455 -25.35 52.15 55.06
CA SER A 455 -24.37 51.51 55.95
C SER A 455 -23.25 50.94 55.09
N MET A 456 -22.15 51.69 55.02
CA MET A 456 -20.85 51.31 54.45
C MET A 456 -20.18 50.15 55.24
N PRO A 457 -19.01 49.63 54.85
CA PRO A 457 -18.45 49.42 53.51
C PRO A 457 -17.84 48.01 53.35
N ARG A 458 -17.82 47.46 52.13
CA ARG A 458 -16.74 46.57 51.70
C ARG A 458 -16.61 46.68 50.18
N THR A 459 -15.48 47.24 49.78
CA THR A 459 -14.93 47.23 48.43
C THR A 459 -15.05 45.83 47.83
N ILE A 460 -16.01 45.65 46.94
CA ILE A 460 -15.99 44.53 46.00
C ILE A 460 -14.90 44.90 45.00
N HIS A 461 -13.83 44.13 45.03
CA HIS A 461 -12.88 44.05 43.94
C HIS A 461 -13.68 43.93 42.64
N SER A 462 -13.71 45.00 41.87
CA SER A 462 -13.71 44.87 40.42
C SER A 462 -12.47 44.05 40.11
N SER A 463 -12.63 42.73 39.94
CA SER A 463 -11.61 41.93 39.29
C SER A 463 -11.44 42.57 37.94
N SER A 464 -10.35 43.33 37.82
CA SER A 464 -9.77 43.78 36.60
C SER A 464 -10.00 42.68 35.57
N PHE A 465 -10.84 42.99 34.57
CA PHE A 465 -10.62 42.42 33.27
C PHE A 465 -9.19 42.81 32.96
N ASP A 466 -8.29 41.85 33.16
CA ASP A 466 -6.93 41.96 32.69
C ASP A 466 -7.07 42.32 31.23
N LYS A 467 -6.78 43.58 30.98
CA LYS A 467 -6.37 44.14 29.72
C LYS A 467 -5.37 43.12 29.21
N VAL A 468 -5.81 42.23 28.31
CA VAL A 468 -4.94 41.29 27.61
C VAL A 468 -3.99 42.17 26.83
N SER A 469 -2.91 42.51 27.51
CA SER A 469 -1.77 43.23 27.01
C SER A 469 -1.31 42.47 25.78
N GLY A 470 -1.16 43.21 24.68
CA GLY A 470 -0.55 42.68 23.48
C GLY A 470 0.78 42.02 23.82
N THR A 471 0.80 40.70 23.76
CA THR A 471 1.98 39.91 23.45
C THR A 471 1.71 39.23 22.11
N SER A 472 1.80 40.04 21.07
CA SER A 472 2.12 39.56 19.74
C SER A 472 3.46 38.84 19.80
N GLU A 473 3.45 37.51 19.92
CA GLU A 473 4.45 36.58 19.36
C GLU A 473 4.09 35.12 19.70
N HIS A 474 3.05 34.57 19.06
CA HIS A 474 3.04 33.13 18.83
C HIS A 474 4.04 32.85 17.71
N SER A 475 5.32 32.73 18.06
CA SER A 475 6.36 32.29 17.12
C SER A 475 5.94 30.96 16.50
N ILE A 476 6.16 30.77 15.19
CA ILE A 476 5.87 29.51 14.47
C ILE A 476 6.42 28.29 15.24
N PHE A 477 7.57 28.47 15.89
CA PHE A 477 8.19 27.45 16.73
C PHE A 477 7.31 27.02 17.92
N SER A 478 6.60 27.96 18.55
CA SER A 478 5.68 27.64 19.67
C SER A 478 4.48 26.82 19.22
N ILE A 479 3.96 27.09 18.01
CA ILE A 479 2.85 26.34 17.40
C ILE A 479 3.34 24.92 17.06
N LEU A 480 4.51 24.80 16.45
CA LEU A 480 5.09 23.51 16.09
C LEU A 480 5.39 22.65 17.33
N LEU A 481 5.95 23.23 18.39
CA LEU A 481 6.16 22.54 19.67
C LEU A 481 4.85 22.14 20.35
N HIS A 482 3.80 22.94 20.21
CA HIS A 482 2.48 22.59 20.74
C HIS A 482 1.88 21.41 19.98
N GLU A 483 1.98 21.39 18.65
CA GLU A 483 1.50 20.28 17.83
C GLU A 483 2.29 18.99 18.04
N LEU A 484 3.61 19.05 18.22
CA LEU A 484 4.42 17.88 18.59
C LEU A 484 4.00 17.28 19.95
N LYS A 485 3.40 18.09 20.83
CA LYS A 485 2.81 17.65 22.11
C LYS A 485 1.35 17.25 21.99
N SER A 486 0.75 17.35 20.80
CA SER A 486 -0.61 16.85 20.58
C SER A 486 -0.64 15.35 20.85
N PRO A 487 -1.68 14.81 21.53
CA PRO A 487 -1.74 13.38 21.84
C PRO A 487 -1.57 12.49 20.61
N GLY A 488 -2.11 12.91 19.46
CA GLY A 488 -2.03 12.13 18.23
C GLY A 488 -0.61 11.99 17.70
N ILE A 489 0.08 13.11 17.47
CA ILE A 489 1.46 13.12 16.97
C ILE A 489 2.41 12.48 17.98
N TYR A 490 2.21 12.75 19.27
CA TYR A 490 3.03 12.16 20.33
C TYR A 490 2.94 10.63 20.36
N LEU A 491 1.73 10.07 20.25
CA LEU A 491 1.53 8.62 20.21
C LEU A 491 2.07 7.98 18.93
N LEU A 492 1.90 8.64 17.78
CA LEU A 492 2.40 8.16 16.50
C LEU A 492 3.93 8.14 16.47
N LEU A 493 4.58 9.27 16.80
CA LEU A 493 6.05 9.35 16.86
C LEU A 493 6.63 8.46 17.97
N GLY A 494 5.96 8.39 19.12
CA GLY A 494 6.34 7.48 20.21
C GLY A 494 6.24 6.01 19.79
N GLY A 495 5.18 5.64 19.06
CA GLY A 495 5.02 4.33 18.44
C GLY A 495 6.15 4.02 17.46
N ILE A 496 6.46 4.93 16.54
CA ILE A 496 7.56 4.78 15.56
C ILE A 496 8.89 4.56 16.29
N LEU A 497 9.18 5.36 17.31
CA LEU A 497 10.40 5.19 18.09
C LEU A 497 10.44 3.82 18.78
N MET A 498 9.34 3.41 19.42
CA MET A 498 9.26 2.11 20.09
C MET A 498 9.38 0.94 19.11
N GLY A 499 8.76 1.02 17.94
CA GLY A 499 8.86 0.04 16.87
C GLY A 499 10.29 -0.09 16.35
N TYR A 500 10.94 1.05 16.10
CA TYR A 500 12.32 1.10 15.61
C TYR A 500 13.31 0.52 16.61
N LEU A 501 13.11 0.80 17.91
CA LEU A 501 13.94 0.26 18.99
C LEU A 501 13.67 -1.23 19.27
N THR A 502 12.50 -1.74 18.92
CA THR A 502 12.13 -3.14 19.14
C THR A 502 12.85 -4.06 18.14
N VAL A 503 13.46 -5.12 18.65
CA VAL A 503 14.10 -6.16 17.82
C VAL A 503 13.06 -7.11 17.22
N SER A 504 13.31 -7.64 16.01
CA SER A 504 12.32 -8.45 15.27
C SER A 504 11.77 -9.65 16.05
N SER A 505 12.60 -10.31 16.87
CA SER A 505 12.15 -11.44 17.69
C SER A 505 11.12 -11.05 18.76
N GLU A 506 11.19 -9.83 19.30
CA GLU A 506 10.22 -9.32 20.27
C GLU A 506 9.00 -8.69 19.58
N TYR A 507 9.19 -8.07 18.40
CA TYR A 507 8.09 -7.59 17.58
C TYR A 507 7.11 -8.71 17.20
N GLU A 508 7.62 -9.87 16.76
CA GLU A 508 6.76 -11.03 16.44
C GLU A 508 5.95 -11.53 17.65
N ARG A 509 6.43 -11.30 18.89
CA ARG A 509 5.69 -11.66 20.11
C ARG A 509 4.55 -10.68 20.42
N THR A 510 4.67 -9.41 20.01
CA THR A 510 3.66 -8.38 20.23
C THR A 510 2.70 -8.23 19.04
N ARG A 511 3.07 -8.78 17.87
CA ARG A 511 2.25 -8.80 16.64
C ARG A 511 0.80 -9.25 16.84
N PRO A 512 0.47 -10.28 17.64
CA PRO A 512 -0.94 -10.66 17.88
C PRO A 512 -1.79 -9.57 18.54
N PHE A 513 -1.16 -8.57 19.19
CA PHE A 513 -1.85 -7.44 19.79
C PHE A 513 -1.91 -6.22 18.86
N PHE A 514 -0.88 -5.97 18.06
CA PHE A 514 -0.81 -4.75 17.23
C PHE A 514 -1.32 -4.95 15.80
N ASP A 515 -0.94 -6.05 15.13
CA ASP A 515 -1.27 -6.33 13.72
C ASP A 515 -2.65 -7.01 13.61
N MET A 516 -2.82 -8.17 14.28
CA MET A 516 -4.01 -8.99 14.13
C MET A 516 -5.32 -8.25 14.49
N PRO A 517 -5.41 -7.48 15.60
CA PRO A 517 -6.63 -6.75 15.95
C PRO A 517 -6.79 -5.44 15.17
N PHE A 518 -5.73 -4.94 14.51
CA PHE A 518 -5.72 -3.63 13.84
C PHE A 518 -6.92 -3.44 12.92
N ARG A 519 -7.15 -4.41 12.03
CA ARG A 519 -8.24 -4.37 11.04
C ARG A 519 -9.62 -4.36 11.71
N GLY A 520 -9.78 -5.13 12.79
CA GLY A 520 -11.03 -5.16 13.56
C GLY A 520 -11.31 -3.84 14.27
N VAL A 521 -10.30 -3.27 14.94
CA VAL A 521 -10.41 -1.97 15.63
C VAL A 521 -10.66 -0.84 14.61
N MET A 522 -10.02 -0.91 13.44
CA MET A 522 -10.26 -0.02 12.31
C MET A 522 -11.72 -0.07 11.82
N CYS A 523 -12.36 -1.25 11.78
CA CYS A 523 -13.77 -1.35 11.42
C CYS A 523 -14.66 -0.56 12.39
N ILE A 524 -14.38 -0.65 13.70
CA ILE A 524 -15.13 0.11 14.72
C ILE A 524 -14.87 1.61 14.60
N PHE A 525 -13.62 2.01 14.36
CA PHE A 525 -13.25 3.40 14.09
C PHE A 525 -13.98 3.97 12.87
N LEU A 526 -14.00 3.23 11.77
CA LEU A 526 -14.68 3.62 10.55
C LEU A 526 -16.19 3.65 10.72
N PHE A 527 -16.78 2.74 11.50
CA PHE A 527 -18.20 2.79 11.85
C PHE A 527 -18.56 4.10 12.56
N GLU A 528 -17.79 4.51 13.56
CA GLU A 528 -18.02 5.77 14.28
C GLU A 528 -17.79 7.00 13.38
N ASN A 529 -16.77 6.97 12.51
CA ASN A 529 -16.57 8.02 11.50
C ASN A 529 -17.72 8.07 10.49
N GLY A 530 -18.27 6.92 10.14
CA GLY A 530 -19.47 6.79 9.31
C GLY A 530 -20.67 7.45 9.97
N MET A 531 -20.90 7.19 11.26
CA MET A 531 -21.96 7.85 12.03
C MET A 531 -21.80 9.36 12.01
N LYS A 532 -20.61 9.87 12.31
CA LYS A 532 -20.31 11.31 12.23
C LYS A 532 -20.54 11.87 10.83
N ALA A 533 -20.10 11.17 9.78
CA ALA A 533 -20.34 11.58 8.39
C ALA A 533 -21.84 11.67 8.07
N GLY A 534 -22.64 10.67 8.47
CA GLY A 534 -24.08 10.66 8.28
C GLY A 534 -24.79 11.80 9.01
N GLU A 535 -24.38 12.11 10.24
CA GLU A 535 -24.90 13.27 10.99
C GLU A 535 -24.60 14.58 10.27
N GLN A 536 -23.37 14.77 9.80
CA GLN A 536 -22.95 15.98 9.09
C GLN A 536 -23.65 16.16 7.74
N LEU A 537 -23.92 15.06 7.01
CA LEU A 537 -24.67 15.10 5.75
C LEU A 537 -26.11 15.63 5.90
N THR A 538 -26.74 15.42 7.07
CA THR A 538 -28.09 15.95 7.33
C THR A 538 -28.12 17.47 7.59
N SER A 539 -26.97 18.09 7.86
CA SER A 539 -26.84 19.52 8.18
C SER A 539 -26.64 20.42 6.95
N LEU A 540 -26.72 19.86 5.74
CA LEU A 540 -26.39 20.55 4.49
C LEU A 540 -27.46 21.58 4.08
N GLY A 541 -27.09 22.88 4.12
CA GLY A 541 -27.92 24.01 3.68
C GLY A 541 -27.79 24.37 2.18
N LYS A 542 -28.33 25.53 1.77
CA LYS A 542 -28.18 26.04 0.39
C LYS A 542 -26.72 26.46 0.13
N GLY A 543 -26.14 26.06 -1.01
CA GLY A 543 -24.76 26.41 -1.42
C GLY A 543 -23.72 25.29 -1.30
N VAL A 544 -24.15 24.11 -0.83
CA VAL A 544 -23.30 22.93 -0.57
C VAL A 544 -22.69 22.33 -1.82
N TRP A 545 -23.30 22.48 -2.99
CA TRP A 545 -22.78 21.90 -4.23
C TRP A 545 -21.35 22.37 -4.56
N LYS A 546 -20.97 23.60 -4.16
CA LYS A 546 -19.60 24.10 -4.30
C LYS A 546 -18.63 23.30 -3.43
N LEU A 547 -19.01 23.04 -2.19
CA LEU A 547 -18.22 22.22 -1.25
C LEU A 547 -18.17 20.77 -1.69
N VAL A 548 -19.25 20.24 -2.29
CA VAL A 548 -19.25 18.91 -2.90
C VAL A 548 -18.23 18.85 -4.04
N LEU A 549 -18.30 19.80 -4.97
CA LEU A 549 -17.38 19.86 -6.11
C LEU A 549 -15.92 19.97 -5.66
N PHE A 550 -15.64 20.82 -4.67
CA PHE A 550 -14.31 20.93 -4.09
C PHE A 550 -13.90 19.64 -3.38
N GLY A 551 -14.74 19.13 -2.48
CA GLY A 551 -14.48 17.93 -1.69
C GLY A 551 -14.36 16.64 -2.50
N THR A 552 -14.76 16.63 -3.77
CA THR A 552 -14.50 15.48 -4.65
C THR A 552 -13.34 15.74 -5.61
N LEU A 553 -13.40 16.82 -6.39
CA LEU A 553 -12.46 17.04 -7.49
C LEU A 553 -11.08 17.49 -7.00
N PHE A 554 -11.01 18.38 -6.02
CA PHE A 554 -9.73 18.89 -5.52
C PHE A 554 -8.86 17.77 -4.90
N PRO A 555 -9.33 16.99 -3.92
CA PRO A 555 -8.50 15.95 -3.32
C PRO A 555 -8.17 14.83 -4.31
N LEU A 556 -9.09 14.47 -5.21
CA LEU A 556 -8.82 13.49 -6.26
C LEU A 556 -7.67 13.96 -7.17
N ALA A 557 -7.73 15.21 -7.62
CA ALA A 557 -6.70 15.77 -8.48
C ALA A 557 -5.34 15.80 -7.77
N MET A 558 -5.30 16.19 -6.49
CA MET A 558 -4.05 16.21 -5.72
C MET A 558 -3.47 14.80 -5.53
N GLY A 559 -4.30 13.81 -5.20
CA GLY A 559 -3.85 12.43 -5.06
C GLY A 559 -3.36 11.83 -6.39
N VAL A 560 -4.07 12.06 -7.50
CA VAL A 560 -3.62 11.60 -8.83
C VAL A 560 -2.30 12.25 -9.24
N LEU A 561 -2.09 13.53 -8.94
CA LEU A 561 -0.83 14.22 -9.20
C LEU A 561 0.32 13.77 -8.29
N ALA A 562 0.01 13.22 -7.12
CA ALA A 562 1.01 12.70 -6.19
C ALA A 562 1.65 11.39 -6.69
N ILE A 563 0.95 10.58 -7.50
CA ILE A 563 1.47 9.33 -8.06
C ILE A 563 2.72 9.53 -8.95
N PRO A 564 2.70 10.37 -10.00
CA PRO A 564 3.91 10.62 -10.80
C PRO A 564 5.01 11.28 -9.98
N LEU A 565 4.65 12.12 -8.98
CA LEU A 565 5.62 12.69 -8.06
C LEU A 565 6.32 11.60 -7.23
N ALA A 566 5.59 10.62 -6.72
CA ALA A 566 6.13 9.47 -5.97
C ALA A 566 7.09 8.64 -6.85
N LYS A 567 6.72 8.40 -8.12
CA LYS A 567 7.61 7.71 -9.08
C LYS A 567 8.90 8.47 -9.31
N LEU A 568 8.83 9.80 -9.46
CA LEU A 568 10.01 10.65 -9.67
C LEU A 568 11.00 10.61 -8.49
N ILE A 569 10.52 10.42 -7.27
CA ILE A 569 11.37 10.31 -6.07
C ILE A 569 11.76 8.87 -5.73
N GLY A 570 11.39 7.90 -6.58
CA GLY A 570 11.81 6.51 -6.49
C GLY A 570 11.01 5.64 -5.51
N MET A 571 9.81 6.06 -5.10
CA MET A 571 8.94 5.25 -4.24
C MET A 571 8.41 4.03 -4.99
N GLU A 572 8.04 2.98 -4.27
CA GLU A 572 7.40 1.79 -4.84
C GLU A 572 5.93 2.03 -5.24
N ALA A 573 5.34 1.13 -6.05
CA ALA A 573 3.99 1.30 -6.59
C ALA A 573 2.90 1.34 -5.50
N GLY A 574 3.04 0.53 -4.45
CA GLY A 574 2.16 0.54 -3.28
C GLY A 574 2.36 1.80 -2.44
N SER A 575 3.62 2.23 -2.24
CA SER A 575 3.94 3.50 -1.58
C SER A 575 3.38 4.71 -2.29
N ALA A 576 3.36 4.72 -3.62
CA ALA A 576 2.75 5.80 -4.40
C ALA A 576 1.26 5.92 -4.10
N ILE A 577 0.53 4.81 -4.00
CA ILE A 577 -0.90 4.80 -3.65
C ILE A 577 -1.10 5.32 -2.22
N LEU A 578 -0.28 4.87 -1.28
CA LEU A 578 -0.29 5.35 0.10
C LEU A 578 0.01 6.85 0.18
N PHE A 579 1.00 7.32 -0.58
CA PHE A 579 1.37 8.73 -0.67
C PHE A 579 0.25 9.58 -1.27
N ALA A 580 -0.37 9.12 -2.36
CA ALA A 580 -1.53 9.77 -2.94
C ALA A 580 -2.70 9.87 -1.97
N ALA A 581 -2.93 8.84 -1.15
CA ALA A 581 -3.95 8.87 -0.11
C ALA A 581 -3.63 9.90 0.98
N LEU A 582 -2.37 10.03 1.41
CA LEU A 582 -1.94 11.05 2.37
C LEU A 582 -2.14 12.46 1.80
N VAL A 583 -1.68 12.71 0.56
CA VAL A 583 -1.80 14.01 -0.12
C VAL A 583 -3.26 14.41 -0.40
N ALA A 584 -4.14 13.45 -0.64
CA ALA A 584 -5.53 13.72 -0.99
C ALA A 584 -6.46 13.94 0.21
N ALA A 585 -6.19 13.27 1.34
CA ALA A 585 -7.21 13.08 2.36
C ALA A 585 -7.18 14.17 3.42
N PRO A 586 -8.33 14.82 3.72
CA PRO A 586 -8.37 15.79 4.80
C PRO A 586 -8.25 15.13 6.18
N SER A 587 -7.52 15.79 7.09
CA SER A 587 -7.38 15.36 8.49
C SER A 587 -8.68 15.50 9.26
N ASN A 588 -9.04 14.42 9.97
CA ASN A 588 -10.28 14.31 10.75
C ASN A 588 -10.03 14.21 12.27
N ILE A 589 -8.77 14.27 12.70
CA ILE A 589 -8.37 14.08 14.09
C ILE A 589 -7.69 15.34 14.64
N ALA A 590 -6.45 15.64 14.22
CA ALA A 590 -5.66 16.72 14.80
C ALA A 590 -6.04 18.09 14.24
N ALA A 591 -6.12 18.24 12.92
CA ALA A 591 -6.35 19.53 12.29
C ALA A 591 -7.67 20.23 12.73
N PRO A 592 -8.82 19.53 12.86
CA PRO A 592 -10.05 20.17 13.34
C PRO A 592 -9.92 20.73 14.76
N ALA A 593 -9.22 20.03 15.66
CA ALA A 593 -8.99 20.50 17.02
C ALA A 593 -8.11 21.76 17.04
N ALA A 594 -7.01 21.73 16.29
CA ALA A 594 -6.11 22.87 16.14
C ALA A 594 -6.82 24.10 15.55
N MET A 595 -7.65 23.92 14.51
CA MET A 595 -8.39 25.02 13.88
C MET A 595 -9.44 25.63 14.81
N ARG A 596 -10.10 24.85 15.66
CA ARG A 596 -11.04 25.41 16.66
C ARG A 596 -10.36 26.35 17.66
N MET A 597 -9.10 26.06 18.01
CA MET A 597 -8.31 26.88 18.91
C MET A 597 -7.71 28.10 18.20
N ALA A 598 -7.12 27.90 17.02
CA ALA A 598 -6.37 28.94 16.32
C ALA A 598 -7.25 29.86 15.45
N ILE A 599 -8.37 29.35 14.93
CA ILE A 599 -9.31 30.07 14.07
C ILE A 599 -10.76 29.82 14.58
N PRO A 600 -11.11 30.32 15.79
CA PRO A 600 -12.42 30.06 16.39
C PRO A 600 -13.61 30.63 15.59
N GLN A 601 -13.32 31.54 14.65
CA GLN A 601 -14.30 32.14 13.74
C GLN A 601 -14.73 31.19 12.60
N ALA A 602 -13.96 30.14 12.33
CA ALA A 602 -14.28 29.16 11.31
C ALA A 602 -15.46 28.29 11.76
N ASN A 603 -16.45 28.12 10.90
CA ASN A 603 -17.64 27.31 11.16
C ASN A 603 -17.28 25.81 11.09
N PRO A 604 -17.39 25.07 12.22
CA PRO A 604 -17.09 23.65 12.26
C PRO A 604 -17.86 22.81 11.25
N SER A 605 -19.12 23.14 11.04
CA SER A 605 -20.01 22.41 10.13
C SER A 605 -19.46 22.39 8.70
N ILE A 606 -18.79 23.46 8.25
CA ILE A 606 -18.28 23.52 6.86
C ILE A 606 -17.16 22.49 6.67
N TYR A 607 -16.17 22.47 7.55
CA TYR A 607 -15.00 21.62 7.36
C TYR A 607 -15.24 20.17 7.76
N PHE A 608 -16.09 19.89 8.76
CA PHE A 608 -16.50 18.51 9.04
C PHE A 608 -17.34 17.94 7.90
N THR A 609 -18.32 18.68 7.38
CA THR A 609 -19.15 18.12 6.32
C THR A 609 -18.39 17.98 5.00
N THR A 610 -17.49 18.92 4.67
CA THR A 610 -16.69 18.81 3.44
C THR A 610 -15.64 17.70 3.54
N GLY A 611 -14.89 17.63 4.64
CA GLY A 611 -13.83 16.63 4.82
C GLY A 611 -14.36 15.23 5.12
N LEU A 612 -15.13 15.09 6.20
CA LEU A 612 -15.61 13.80 6.69
C LEU A 612 -16.91 13.35 6.00
N GLY A 613 -17.83 14.27 5.71
CA GLY A 613 -19.13 13.96 5.10
C GLY A 613 -19.08 13.73 3.59
N ILE A 614 -18.14 14.37 2.88
CA ILE A 614 -18.06 14.34 1.41
C ILE A 614 -16.75 13.68 0.96
N SER A 615 -15.59 14.28 1.26
CA SER A 615 -14.31 13.81 0.71
C SER A 615 -13.95 12.42 1.14
N PHE A 616 -14.06 12.12 2.44
CA PHE A 616 -13.69 10.82 2.96
C PHE A 616 -14.47 9.67 2.32
N PRO A 617 -15.83 9.65 2.31
CA PRO A 617 -16.59 8.62 1.59
C PRO A 617 -16.22 8.53 0.11
N PHE A 618 -16.08 9.67 -0.56
CA PHE A 618 -15.75 9.71 -1.98
C PHE A 618 -14.37 9.10 -2.25
N LEU A 619 -13.36 9.45 -1.46
CA LEU A 619 -12.00 8.94 -1.59
C LEU A 619 -11.92 7.47 -1.27
N VAL A 620 -12.64 7.01 -0.24
CA VAL A 620 -12.72 5.57 0.09
C VAL A 620 -13.34 4.78 -1.06
N VAL A 621 -14.44 5.24 -1.65
CA VAL A 621 -15.17 4.50 -2.70
C VAL A 621 -14.48 4.58 -4.06
N LEU A 622 -14.09 5.79 -4.48
CA LEU A 622 -13.59 6.05 -5.83
C LEU A 622 -12.12 6.46 -5.82
N GLY A 623 -11.69 7.27 -4.83
CA GLY A 623 -10.32 7.79 -4.77
C GLY A 623 -9.26 6.69 -4.73
N VAL A 624 -9.32 5.75 -3.77
CA VAL A 624 -8.32 4.69 -3.62
C VAL A 624 -8.24 3.80 -4.88
N PRO A 625 -9.35 3.30 -5.47
CA PRO A 625 -9.29 2.58 -6.74
C PRO A 625 -8.71 3.41 -7.90
N ILE A 626 -9.00 4.72 -7.95
CA ILE A 626 -8.43 5.62 -8.97
C ILE A 626 -6.92 5.82 -8.75
N PHE A 627 -6.46 5.93 -7.50
CA PHE A 627 -5.03 6.02 -7.20
C PHE A 627 -4.29 4.74 -7.56
N TYR A 628 -4.91 3.58 -7.33
CA TYR A 628 -4.41 2.30 -7.84
C TYR A 628 -4.29 2.33 -9.36
N LEU A 629 -5.34 2.71 -10.09
CA LEU A 629 -5.28 2.84 -11.56
C LEU A 629 -4.16 3.78 -12.01
N ALA A 630 -4.07 4.95 -11.40
CA ALA A 630 -3.04 5.93 -11.74
C ALA A 630 -1.64 5.37 -11.49
N SER A 631 -1.47 4.59 -10.41
CA SER A 631 -0.22 3.88 -10.11
C SER A 631 0.14 2.88 -11.22
N GLN A 632 -0.83 2.06 -11.64
CA GLN A 632 -0.64 1.08 -12.73
C GLN A 632 -0.31 1.73 -14.09
N TRP A 633 -0.64 3.01 -14.29
CA TRP A 633 -0.28 3.74 -15.52
C TRP A 633 1.12 4.32 -15.48
N VAL A 634 1.63 4.59 -14.28
CA VAL A 634 2.89 5.31 -14.06
C VAL A 634 4.04 4.35 -13.76
N TYR A 635 3.76 3.23 -13.10
CA TYR A 635 4.70 2.17 -12.78
C TYR A 635 4.64 1.07 -13.82
#